data_AF-A0A1Y3E7H3-F1
#
_entry.id   AF-A0A1Y3E7H3-F1
#
_cell.length_a   1.000
_cell.length_b   1.000
_cell.length_c   1.000
_cell.angle_alpha   90.00
_cell.angle_beta   90.00
_cell.angle_gamma   90.00
#
_symmetry.space_group_name_H-M   'P 1'
#
loop_
_entity.id
_entity.type
_entity.pdbx_description
1 polymer ?
#
loop_
_entity_poly.entity_id
_entity_poly.type
_entity_poly.pdbx_seq_one_letter_code
_entity_poly.pdbx_strand_id
1 'polypeptide(L)' 'MEAMQGVHHFLEYYGCGKQHACHYIVMELADASVAKLLQRSEMGKFSLSTSAYFAYNFVEALKKLHKAG' A
#
# COMPACT_ATOMS: atom_id res chain seq x y z
N MET A 1 -2.93 -12.37 0.97
CA MET A 1 -2.86 -11.51 -0.24
C MET A 1 -3.92 -11.89 -1.25
N GLU A 2 -4.12 -13.18 -1.51
CA GLU A 2 -5.19 -13.66 -2.39
C GLU A 2 -6.59 -13.13 -1.99
N ALA A 3 -6.89 -13.07 -0.70
CA ALA A 3 -8.15 -12.49 -0.19
C ALA A 3 -8.33 -10.98 -0.49
N MET A 4 -7.26 -10.28 -0.87
CA MET A 4 -7.27 -8.85 -1.19
C MET A 4 -7.22 -8.58 -2.70
N GLN A 5 -7.34 -9.61 -3.55
CA GLN A 5 -7.35 -9.44 -5.00
C GLN A 5 -8.53 -8.59 -5.47
N GLY A 6 -8.26 -7.64 -6.36
CA GLY A 6 -9.26 -6.68 -6.85
C GLY A 6 -9.75 -5.67 -5.80
N VAL A 7 -9.21 -5.70 -4.57
CA VAL A 7 -9.59 -4.76 -3.52
C VAL A 7 -8.81 -3.45 -3.67
N HIS A 8 -9.53 -2.37 -3.98
CA HIS A 8 -8.92 -1.05 -4.14
C HIS A 8 -8.09 -0.61 -2.90
N HIS A 9 -6.89 -0.08 -3.16
CA HIS A 9 -5.76 0.21 -2.25
C HIS A 9 -4.76 -0.92 -1.98
N PHE A 10 -4.96 -2.11 -2.55
CA PHE A 10 -4.02 -3.22 -2.43
C PHE A 10 -3.40 -3.54 -3.79
N LEU A 11 -2.13 -3.93 -3.76
CA LEU A 11 -1.38 -4.31 -4.96
C LEU A 11 -1.89 -5.64 -5.50
N GLU A 12 -1.90 -5.77 -6.82
CA GLU A 12 -2.24 -7.03 -7.46
C GLU A 12 -1.22 -8.11 -7.11
N TYR A 13 -1.69 -9.30 -6.71
CA TYR A 13 -0.83 -10.43 -6.38
C TYR A 13 -0.68 -11.37 -7.59
N TYR A 14 0.54 -11.77 -7.90
CA TYR A 14 0.86 -12.61 -9.05
C TYR A 14 1.25 -14.04 -8.66
N GLY A 15 1.65 -14.27 -7.41
CA GLY A 15 1.98 -15.61 -6.93
C GLY A 15 2.96 -15.61 -5.76
N CYS A 16 3.21 -16.80 -5.22
CA CYS A 16 4.25 -17.04 -4.23
C CYS A 16 4.96 -18.36 -4.50
N GLY A 17 6.11 -18.57 -3.88
CA GLY A 17 6.86 -19.80 -4.06
C GLY A 17 8.05 -19.92 -3.13
N LYS A 18 8.84 -20.96 -3.37
CA LYS A 18 10.08 -21.23 -2.65
C LYS A 18 11.17 -21.62 -3.63
N GLN A 19 12.33 -20.97 -3.55
CA GLN A 19 13.48 -21.28 -4.37
C GLN A 19 14.75 -21.17 -3.53
N HIS A 20 15.63 -22.19 -3.58
CA HIS A 20 16.91 -22.21 -2.85
C HIS A 20 16.79 -21.82 -1.36
N ALA A 21 15.80 -22.40 -0.66
CA ALA A 21 15.45 -22.10 0.74
C ALA A 21 14.88 -20.68 1.01
N CYS A 22 14.73 -19.81 0.01
CA CYS A 22 14.05 -18.53 0.14
C CYS A 22 12.57 -18.66 -0.22
N HIS A 23 11.70 -18.07 0.60
CA HIS A 23 10.29 -17.89 0.27
C HIS A 23 10.10 -16.53 -0.41
N TYR A 24 9.28 -16.46 -1.45
CA TYR A 24 9.04 -15.23 -2.18
C TYR A 24 7.56 -15.03 -2.50
N ILE A 25 7.21 -13.77 -2.73
CA ILE A 25 5.92 -13.32 -3.24
C ILE A 25 6.18 -12.40 -4.44
N VAL A 26 5.29 -12.47 -5.42
CA VAL A 26 5.31 -11.63 -6.61
C VAL A 26 4.02 -10.83 -6.62
N MET A 27 4.15 -9.52 -6.77
CA MET A 27 3.03 -8.57 -6.78
C MET A 27 3.36 -7.36 -7.65
N GLU A 28 2.35 -6.55 -7.93
CA GLU A 28 2.49 -5.25 -8.56
C GLU A 28 3.51 -4.37 -7.84
N LEU A 29 4.31 -3.62 -8.60
CA LEU A 29 5.28 -2.69 -8.05
C LEU A 29 4.61 -1.36 -7.72
N ALA A 30 4.62 -0.96 -6.45
CA ALA A 30 4.15 0.34 -6.02
C ALA A 30 5.12 1.48 -6.37
N ASP A 31 4.58 2.68 -6.44
CA ASP A 31 5.34 3.93 -6.53
C ASP A 31 6.00 4.35 -5.21
N ALA A 32 6.54 5.57 -5.18
CA ALA A 32 7.14 6.15 -3.99
C ALA A 32 6.21 6.12 -2.77
N SER A 33 6.74 5.65 -1.64
CA SER A 33 6.02 5.67 -0.38
C SER A 33 5.69 7.09 0.08
N VAL A 34 4.64 7.24 0.89
CA VAL A 34 4.24 8.53 1.46
C VAL A 34 5.38 9.20 2.25
N ALA A 35 6.23 8.40 2.92
CA ALA A 35 7.43 8.92 3.59
C ALA A 35 8.45 9.52 2.60
N LYS A 36 8.70 8.86 1.46
CA LYS A 36 9.58 9.39 0.40
C LYS A 36 8.98 10.65 -0.23
N LEU A 37 7.66 10.69 -0.44
CA LEU A 37 6.96 11.88 -0.93
C LEU A 37 7.06 13.05 0.07
N LEU A 38 6.95 12.77 1.37
CA LEU A 38 7.07 13.77 2.42
C LEU A 38 8.48 14.37 2.46
N GLN A 39 9.52 13.55 2.33
CA GLN A 39 10.92 14.02 2.27
C GLN A 39 11.19 14.94 1.06
N ARG A 40 10.43 14.78 -0.03
CA ARG A 40 10.53 15.65 -1.22
C ARG A 40 9.76 16.96 -1.06
N SER A 41 8.91 17.09 -0.03
CA SER A 41 8.17 18.32 0.20
C SER A 41 9.10 19.39 0.77
N GLU A 42 8.99 20.62 0.26
CA GLU A 42 9.89 21.74 0.60
C GLU A 42 9.96 22.04 2.12
N MET A 43 8.87 21.78 2.83
CA MET A 43 8.74 22.05 4.27
C MET A 43 8.71 20.79 5.14
N GLY A 44 8.95 19.61 4.58
CA GLY A 44 8.80 18.34 5.31
C GLY A 44 7.37 18.08 5.80
N LYS A 45 6.37 18.70 5.16
CA LYS A 45 4.96 18.58 5.49
C LYS A 45 4.11 18.64 4.22
N PHE A 46 2.98 17.94 4.25
CA PHE A 46 1.94 18.10 3.25
C PHE A 46 0.98 19.25 3.62
N SER A 47 0.25 19.75 2.62
CA SER A 47 -0.90 20.62 2.88
C SER A 47 -1.96 19.87 3.71
N LEU A 48 -2.86 20.61 4.35
CA LEU A 48 -3.98 20.01 5.08
C LEU A 48 -4.84 19.15 4.14
N SER A 49 -5.12 19.61 2.92
CA SER A 49 -5.90 18.87 1.93
C SER A 49 -5.26 17.52 1.55
N THR A 50 -3.96 17.52 1.27
CA THR A 50 -3.21 16.31 0.92
C THR A 50 -3.14 15.35 2.10
N SER A 51 -2.94 15.88 3.31
CA SER A 51 -2.91 15.09 4.54
C SER A 51 -4.25 14.42 4.81
N ALA A 52 -5.35 15.17 4.68
CA ALA A 52 -6.71 14.64 4.84
C ALA A 52 -7.03 13.57 3.78
N TYR A 53 -6.56 13.76 2.55
CA TYR A 53 -6.72 12.77 1.47
C TYR A 53 -6.00 11.46 1.78
N PHE A 54 -4.73 11.51 2.22
CA PHE A 54 -4.02 10.30 2.65
C PHE A 54 -4.71 9.61 3.83
N ALA A 55 -5.09 10.39 4.85
CA ALA A 55 -5.77 9.86 6.02
C ALA A 55 -7.07 9.12 5.66
N TYR A 56 -7.91 9.72 4.81
CA TYR A 56 -9.14 9.09 4.33
C TYR A 56 -8.86 7.76 3.62
N ASN A 57 -7.93 7.75 2.65
CA ASN A 57 -7.63 6.54 1.89
C ASN A 57 -7.00 5.44 2.75
N PHE A 58 -6.17 5.77 3.74
CA PHE A 58 -5.64 4.80 4.68
C PHE A 58 -6.73 4.16 5.55
N VAL A 59 -7.67 4.97 6.04
CA VAL A 59 -8.81 4.45 6.80
C VAL A 59 -9.69 3.53 5.93
N GLU A 60 -9.94 3.89 4.67
CA GLU A 60 -10.68 3.04 3.75
C GLU A 60 -9.95 1.73 3.42
N ALA A 61 -8.63 1.77 3.24
CA ALA A 61 -7.82 0.56 3.06
C ALA A 61 -7.88 -0.36 4.29
N LEU A 62 -7.75 0.20 5.51
CA LEU A 62 -7.84 -0.56 6.75
C LEU A 62 -9.22 -1.18 6.97
N LYS A 63 -10.30 -0.47 6.65
CA LYS A 63 -11.66 -1.04 6.71
C LYS A 63 -11.82 -2.25 5.81
N LYS A 64 -11.23 -2.21 4.60
CA LYS A 64 -11.27 -3.34 3.67
C LYS A 64 -10.42 -4.50 4.15
N LEU A 65 -9.23 -4.21 4.70
CA LEU A 65 -8.38 -5.23 5.33
C LEU A 65 -9.12 -5.96 6.45
N HIS A 66 -9.69 -5.22 7.41
CA HIS A 66 -10.44 -5.82 8.53
C HIS A 66 -11.65 -6.65 8.09
N LYS A 67 -12.29 -6.30 6.96
CA LYS A 67 -13.40 -7.10 6.39
C LYS A 67 -12.95 -8.43 5.79
N ALA A 68 -11.69 -8.54 5.36
CA ALA A 68 -11.15 -9.76 4.78
C ALA A 68 -10.74 -10.81 5.82
N GLY A 69 -10.77 -10.45 7.12
CA GLY A 69 -10.36 -11.28 8.24
C GLY A 69 -8.90 -11.03 8.64
#